data_AF-A0A5C6TSH9-F1
#
_entry.id   AF-A0A5C6TSH9-F1
#
_cell.length_a   1.000
_cell.length_b   1.000
_cell.length_c   1.000
_cell.angle_alpha   90.00
_cell.angle_beta   90.00
_cell.angle_gamma   90.00
#
_symmetry.space_group_name_H-M   'P 1'
#
loop_
_entity.id
_entity.type
_entity.pdbx_description
1 polymer ?
#
loop_
_entity_poly.entity_id
_entity_poly.type
_entity_poly.pdbx_seq_one_letter_code
_entity_poly.pdbx_strand_id
1 'polypeptide(L)' 'MLRRPLRSGLDRIGPFHPYLVFAAVLLLDLAAALAILTGILWACDKTEDVISPGGTEWLPF' A
#
# COMPACT_ATOMS: atom_id res chain seq x y z
N MET A 1 36.22 3.20 8.02
CA MET A 1 35.98 4.53 7.42
C MET A 1 34.55 4.95 7.73
N LEU A 2 34.34 5.98 8.56
CA LEU A 2 33.02 6.58 8.77
C LEU A 2 32.62 7.31 7.47
N ARG A 3 31.51 6.91 6.85
CA ARG A 3 30.94 7.62 5.70
C ARG A 3 30.38 8.95 6.19
N ARG A 4 30.70 10.04 5.49
CA ARG A 4 30.07 11.34 5.77
C ARG A 4 28.57 11.27 5.47
N PRO A 5 27.71 11.83 6.33
CA PRO A 5 26.29 11.97 6.05
C PRO A 5 26.07 12.82 4.78
N LEU A 6 24.93 12.62 4.12
CA LEU A 6 24.54 13.44 2.97
C LEU A 6 24.35 14.90 3.40
N ARG A 7 24.35 15.83 2.43
CA ARG A 7 24.04 17.25 2.71
C ARG A 7 22.68 17.46 3.39
N SER A 8 21.77 16.50 3.25
CA SER A 8 20.49 16.45 3.96
C SER A 8 20.60 16.06 5.44
N GLY A 9 21.79 15.74 5.95
CA GLY A 9 22.01 15.24 7.31
C GLY A 9 21.62 13.77 7.51
N LEU A 10 21.19 13.08 6.45
CA LEU A 10 20.75 11.68 6.49
C LEU A 10 21.85 10.74 5.98
N ASP A 11 21.86 9.53 6.53
CA ASP A 11 22.72 8.45 6.03
C ASP A 11 22.15 7.81 4.76
N ARG A 12 23.05 7.35 3.89
CA ARG A 12 22.65 6.58 2.70
C ARG A 12 22.15 5.21 3.10
N ILE A 13 21.12 4.74 2.41
CA ILE A 13 20.63 3.36 2.49
C ILE A 13 21.19 2.61 1.27
N GLY A 14 22.29 1.89 1.48
CA GLY A 14 23.04 1.23 0.38
C GLY A 14 23.55 2.25 -0.66
N PRO A 15 23.25 2.05 -1.96
CA PRO A 15 23.62 3.01 -3.01
C PRO A 15 22.64 4.19 -3.15
N PHE A 16 21.47 4.15 -2.49
CA PHE A 16 20.35 5.04 -2.76
C PHE A 16 20.28 6.26 -1.82
N HIS A 17 19.60 7.32 -2.28
CA HIS A 17 19.26 8.47 -1.45
C HIS A 17 18.11 8.08 -0.49
N PRO A 18 18.18 8.40 0.82
CA PRO A 18 17.18 7.98 1.80
C PRO A 18 15.75 8.39 1.45
N TYR A 19 15.53 9.60 0.92
CA TYR A 19 14.20 10.00 0.45
C TYR A 19 13.62 9.11 -0.66
N LEU A 20 14.46 8.56 -1.54
CA LEU A 20 13.98 7.63 -2.57
C LEU A 20 13.47 6.33 -1.94
N VAL A 21 14.21 5.82 -0.95
CA VAL A 21 13.83 4.61 -0.22
C VAL A 21 12.55 4.85 0.57
N PHE A 22 12.44 5.98 1.28
CA PHE A 22 11.22 6.33 2.01
C PHE A 22 10.01 6.50 1.09
N ALA A 23 10.17 7.12 -0.07
CA ALA A 23 9.10 7.23 -1.05
C ALA A 23 8.66 5.84 -1.57
N ALA A 24 9.60 4.94 -1.83
CA ALA A 24 9.30 3.57 -2.26
C ALA A 24 8.55 2.77 -1.17
N VAL A 25 8.97 2.90 0.10
CA VAL A 25 8.28 2.28 1.23
C VAL A 25 6.87 2.84 1.38
N LEU A 26 6.70 4.17 1.32
CA LEU A 26 5.39 4.79 1.40
C LEU A 26 4.44 4.32 0.29
N LEU A 27 4.95 4.17 -0.94
CA LEU A 27 4.17 3.63 -2.05
C LEU A 27 3.77 2.17 -1.82
N LEU A 28 4.67 1.36 -1.26
CA LEU A 28 4.38 -0.02 -0.90
C LEU A 28 3.31 -0.11 0.19
N ASP A 29 3.40 0.73 1.22
CA ASP A 29 2.42 0.80 2.31
C ASP A 29 1.04 1.21 1.79
N LEU A 30 0.99 2.22 0.91
CA LEU A 30 -0.26 2.63 0.26
C LEU A 30 -0.85 1.51 -0.62
N ALA A 31 0.00 0.80 -1.38
CA ALA A 31 -0.46 -0.34 -2.18
C ALA A 31 -1.00 -1.47 -1.30
N ALA A 32 -0.35 -1.77 -0.17
CA ALA A 32 -0.81 -2.76 0.79
C ALA A 32 -2.15 -2.35 1.43
N ALA A 33 -2.30 -1.09 1.82
CA ALA A 33 -3.54 -0.57 2.37
C ALA A 33 -4.70 -0.66 1.36
N LEU A 34 -4.46 -0.29 0.09
CA LEU A 34 -5.45 -0.41 -0.98
C LEU A 34 -5.83 -1.86 -1.24
N ALA A 35 -4.86 -2.78 -1.23
CA ALA A 35 -5.12 -4.20 -1.42
C ALA A 35 -5.98 -4.77 -0.28
N ILE A 36 -5.71 -4.39 0.97
CA ILE A 36 -6.51 -4.79 2.14
C ILE A 36 -7.94 -4.26 2.01
N LEU A 37 -8.11 -2.97 1.73
CA LEU A 37 -9.44 -2.37 1.60
C LEU A 37 -10.24 -3.01 0.46
N THR A 38 -9.60 -3.25 -0.69
CA THR A 38 -10.24 -3.92 -1.83
C THR A 38 -10.63 -5.35 -1.46
N GLY A 39 -9.76 -6.08 -0.77
CA GLY A 39 -10.05 -7.44 -0.31
C GLY A 39 -11.22 -7.50 0.68
N ILE A 40 -11.33 -6.52 1.58
CA ILE A 40 -12.48 -6.39 2.49
C ILE A 40 -13.77 -6.12 1.71
N LEU A 41 -13.75 -5.17 0.78
CA LEU A 41 -14.92 -4.84 -0.04
C LEU A 41 -15.40 -6.06 -0.83
N TRP A 42 -14.48 -6.77 -1.50
CA TRP A 42 -14.79 -7.98 -2.23
C TRP A 42 -15.34 -9.10 -1.33
N ALA A 43 -14.79 -9.27 -0.13
CA ALA A 43 -15.30 -10.27 0.82
C ALA A 43 -16.70 -9.91 1.33
N CYS A 44 -16.97 -8.63 1.60
CA CYS A 44 -18.28 -8.14 1.99
C CYS A 44 -19.31 -8.39 0.88
N ASP A 45 -18.94 -8.07 -0.36
CA ASP A 45 -19.76 -8.30 -1.54
C ASP A 45 -20.14 -9.78 -1.68
N LYS A 46 -19.15 -10.68 -1.69
CA LYS A 46 -19.41 -12.13 -1.76
C LYS A 46 -20.24 -12.66 -0.59
N THR A 47 -20.16 -12.03 0.57
CA THR A 47 -20.97 -12.41 1.73
C THR A 47 -22.41 -11.92 1.56
N GLU A 48 -22.60 -10.71 1.03
CA GLU A 48 -23.92 -10.15 0.71
C GLU A 48 -24.64 -11.01 -0.33
N ASP A 49 -23.95 -11.39 -1.40
CA ASP A 49 -24.44 -12.29 -2.47
C ASP A 49 -25.03 -13.60 -1.91
N VAL A 50 -24.37 -14.18 -0.90
CA VAL A 50 -24.79 -15.44 -0.28
C VAL A 50 -26.02 -15.24 0.61
N ILE A 51 -26.16 -14.09 1.27
CA ILE A 51 -27.23 -13.80 2.22
C ILE A 51 -28.48 -13.27 1.51
N SER A 52 -28.31 -12.39 0.51
CA SER A 52 -29.38 -11.63 -0.13
C SER A 52 -29.15 -11.52 -1.65
N PRO A 53 -29.34 -12.62 -2.40
CA PRO A 53 -29.07 -12.63 -3.83
C PRO A 53 -29.99 -11.68 -4.61
N GLY A 54 -29.43 -10.96 -5.59
CA GLY A 54 -30.17 -10.13 -6.55
C GLY A 54 -30.25 -8.64 -6.20
N GLY A 55 -29.39 -8.16 -5.29
CA GLY A 55 -29.20 -6.74 -5.00
C GLY A 55 -28.58 -5.96 -6.18
N THR A 56 -28.56 -4.63 -6.08
CA THR A 56 -27.86 -3.79 -7.07
C THR A 56 -26.38 -3.71 -6.72
N GLU A 57 -25.55 -4.14 -7.66
CA GLU A 57 -24.09 -4.11 -7.56
C GLU A 57 -23.55 -2.68 -7.60
N TRP A 58 -22.82 -2.28 -6.55
CA TRP A 58 -22.16 -0.97 -6.49
C TRP A 58 -20.76 -1.01 -7.12
N LEU A 59 -20.15 -2.20 -7.17
CA LEU A 59 -18.85 -2.47 -7.76
C LEU A 59 -18.99 -3.65 -8.73
N PRO A 60 -18.13 -3.74 -9.76
CA PRO A 60 -18.27 -4.79 -10.79
C PRO A 60 -17.69 -6.15 -10.36
N PHE A 61 -17.40 -6.37 -9.07
CA PHE A 61 -16.65 -7.53 -8.58
C PHE A 61 -17.16 -8.03 -7.23
#